data_AF-D7VPW4-F1
#
_entry.id   AF-D7VPW4-F1
#
_cell.length_a   1.000
_cell.length_b   1.000
_cell.length_c   1.000
_cell.angle_alpha   90.00
_cell.angle_beta   90.00
_cell.angle_gamma   90.00
#
_symmetry.space_group_name_H-M   'P 1'
#
loop_
_entity.id
_entity.type
_entity.pdbx_description
1 polymer ?
#
loop_
_entity_poly.entity_id
_entity_poly.type
_entity_poly.pdbx_seq_one_letter_code
_entity_poly.pdbx_strand_id
1 'polypeptide(L)'
;MTGYDGCFFCAGVSSVGENEESFTKKTYDFVIPFARTLSAINPEMIFIYVSGNRTDSTEQGKVMWARVKGRTENELMKLPFKGQYNFRPAIMKATKGQVNVKTIYRIMGPLIAPFISAKTLKLADVGRAMIHAVSKGYPKQVLEVDDIIQLAK
;
A
#
# COMPACT_ATOMS: atom_id res chain seq x y z
N MET A 1 12.69 19.34 0.09
CA MET A 1 11.61 18.84 -0.79
C MET A 1 10.39 19.74 -0.66
N THR A 2 10.54 21.02 -1.00
CA THR A 2 9.44 21.99 -1.09
C THR A 2 8.96 22.04 -2.53
N GLY A 3 7.63 22.08 -2.75
CA GLY A 3 7.03 22.07 -4.10
C GLY A 3 6.58 20.71 -4.63
N TYR A 4 6.57 19.65 -3.80
CA TYR A 4 5.93 18.37 -4.13
C TYR A 4 4.64 18.19 -3.33
N ASP A 5 3.54 17.87 -4.00
CA ASP A 5 2.22 17.69 -3.38
C ASP A 5 2.00 16.29 -2.80
N GLY A 6 2.75 15.29 -3.27
CA GLY A 6 2.56 13.92 -2.80
C GLY A 6 3.78 12.99 -2.93
N CYS A 7 3.87 12.03 -2.02
CA CYS A 7 4.81 10.92 -2.06
C CYS A 7 4.06 9.59 -2.22
N PHE A 8 4.46 8.81 -3.21
CA PHE A 8 3.87 7.51 -3.53
C PHE A 8 4.83 6.41 -3.11
N PHE A 9 4.72 5.96 -1.86
CA PHE A 9 5.58 4.92 -1.33
C PHE A 9 5.09 3.53 -1.76
N CYS A 10 5.58 3.10 -2.93
CA CYS A 10 5.25 1.81 -3.54
C CYS A 10 6.35 0.74 -3.31
N ALA A 11 7.42 1.08 -2.58
CA ALA A 11 8.48 0.13 -2.28
C ALA A 11 7.99 -0.91 -1.27
N GLY A 12 8.30 -2.18 -1.53
CA GLY A 12 7.93 -3.28 -0.67
C GLY A 12 8.63 -4.58 -1.04
N VAL A 13 8.76 -5.46 -0.07
CA VAL A 13 9.34 -6.80 -0.23
C VAL A 13 8.27 -7.88 -0.04
N SER A 14 8.51 -9.06 -0.61
CA SER A 14 7.68 -10.23 -0.29
C SER A 14 7.98 -10.69 1.14
N SER A 15 6.96 -11.18 1.86
CA SER A 15 7.14 -11.84 3.16
C SER A 15 7.54 -13.31 3.03
N VAL A 16 7.53 -13.86 1.82
CA VAL A 16 7.89 -15.27 1.57
C VAL A 16 9.35 -15.48 1.92
N GLY A 17 9.60 -16.40 2.85
CA GLY A 17 10.96 -16.72 3.34
C GLY A 17 11.49 -15.76 4.40
N GLU A 18 10.68 -14.81 4.88
CA GLU A 18 11.08 -13.86 5.92
C GLU A 18 10.59 -14.29 7.31
N ASN A 19 11.40 -14.06 8.34
CA ASN A 19 10.94 -14.04 9.73
C ASN A 19 10.45 -12.63 10.12
N GLU A 20 9.87 -12.48 11.32
CA GLU A 20 9.28 -11.21 11.75
C GLU A 20 10.30 -10.09 11.86
N GLU A 21 11.49 -10.38 12.36
CA GLU A 21 12.56 -9.38 12.54
C GLU A 21 13.04 -8.83 11.19
N SER A 22 13.37 -9.72 10.25
CA SER A 22 13.84 -9.33 8.91
C SER A 22 12.75 -8.61 8.12
N PHE A 23 11.50 -9.06 8.22
CA PHE A 23 10.38 -8.38 7.57
C PHE A 23 10.09 -7.01 8.19
N THR A 24 10.23 -6.88 9.51
CA THR A 24 10.12 -5.61 10.26
C THR A 24 11.15 -4.60 9.79
N LYS A 25 12.42 -5.02 9.68
CA LYS A 25 13.52 -4.15 9.19
C LYS A 25 13.24 -3.58 7.80
N LYS A 26 12.73 -4.43 6.90
CA LYS A 26 12.47 -4.07 5.50
C LYS A 26 11.15 -3.31 5.29
N THR A 27 10.29 -3.27 6.30
CA THR A 27 8.96 -2.65 6.23
C THR A 27 8.88 -1.49 7.21
N TYR A 28 8.72 -1.78 8.51
CA TYR A 28 8.49 -0.78 9.53
C TYR A 28 9.73 0.12 9.75
N ASP A 29 10.89 -0.48 9.98
CA ASP A 29 12.11 0.29 10.32
C ASP A 29 12.66 1.08 9.12
N PHE A 30 12.25 0.71 7.91
CA PHE A 30 12.59 1.45 6.70
C PHE A 30 11.59 2.58 6.41
N VAL A 31 10.29 2.28 6.48
CA VAL A 31 9.23 3.21 6.08
C VAL A 31 9.06 4.33 7.11
N ILE A 32 9.05 4.01 8.41
CA ILE A 32 8.70 4.99 9.45
C ILE A 32 9.72 6.12 9.56
N PRO A 33 11.05 5.87 9.62
CA PRO A 33 12.02 6.95 9.64
C PRO A 33 11.96 7.82 8.37
N PHE A 34 11.80 7.20 7.20
CA PHE A 34 11.63 7.91 5.93
C PHE A 34 10.44 8.88 5.97
N ALA A 35 9.26 8.37 6.37
CA ALA A 35 8.05 9.17 6.44
C ALA A 35 8.14 10.28 7.49
N ARG A 36 8.73 10.01 8.67
CA ARG A 36 8.95 11.01 9.73
C ARG A 36 9.81 12.16 9.23
N THR A 37 10.95 11.85 8.61
CA THR A 37 11.83 12.88 8.02
C THR A 37 11.08 13.69 6.96
N LEU A 38 10.29 13.04 6.11
CA LEU A 38 9.56 13.72 5.06
C LEU A 38 8.45 14.63 5.61
N SER A 39 7.68 14.18 6.61
CA SER A 39 6.65 15.01 7.26
C SER A 39 7.22 16.23 7.97
N ALA A 40 8.44 16.13 8.50
CA ALA A 40 9.11 17.27 9.14
C ALA A 40 9.59 18.31 8.11
N ILE A 41 9.94 17.87 6.90
CA ILE A 41 10.42 18.75 5.82
C ILE A 41 9.25 19.39 5.05
N ASN A 42 8.16 18.65 4.84
CA ASN A 42 7.00 19.10 4.08
C ASN A 42 5.70 18.53 4.66
N PRO A 43 5.14 19.17 5.71
CA PRO A 43 3.87 18.74 6.31
C PRO A 43 2.69 18.90 5.34
N GLU A 44 2.77 19.79 4.35
CA GLU A 44 1.70 20.00 3.36
C GLU A 44 1.59 18.88 2.31
N MET A 45 2.50 17.90 2.35
CA MET A 45 2.52 16.76 1.43
C MET A 45 1.44 15.72 1.77
N ILE A 46 0.89 15.07 0.75
CA ILE A 46 0.11 13.83 0.88
C ILE A 46 1.04 12.61 0.84
N PHE A 47 1.01 11.76 1.86
CA PHE A 47 1.82 10.53 1.90
C PHE A 47 0.96 9.29 1.64
N ILE A 48 1.26 8.59 0.54
CA ILE A 48 0.59 7.35 0.16
C ILE A 48 1.50 6.17 0.46
N TYR A 49 0.98 5.18 1.18
CA TYR A 49 1.67 3.92 1.46
C TYR A 49 0.90 2.75 0.86
N VAL A 50 1.56 1.95 0.03
CA VAL A 50 0.96 0.74 -0.56
C VAL A 50 1.26 -0.46 0.33
N SER A 51 0.24 -0.97 1.03
CA SER A 51 0.36 -2.10 1.94
C SER A 51 -0.09 -3.41 1.28
N GLY A 52 -1.35 -3.80 1.46
CA GLY A 52 -1.95 -5.02 0.92
C GLY A 52 -3.27 -5.36 1.59
N ASN A 53 -4.16 -6.03 0.86
CA ASN A 53 -5.39 -6.55 1.42
C ASN A 53 -5.11 -7.52 2.59
N ARG A 54 -5.94 -7.49 3.64
CA ARG A 54 -5.80 -8.24 4.90
C ARG A 54 -4.65 -7.80 5.81
N THR A 55 -4.09 -6.61 5.61
CA THR A 55 -3.29 -5.97 6.66
C THR A 55 -4.11 -5.87 7.95
N ASP A 56 -3.47 -6.14 9.08
CA ASP A 56 -4.14 -6.25 10.38
C ASP A 56 -3.82 -5.04 11.26
N SER A 57 -4.72 -4.05 11.27
CA SER A 57 -4.61 -2.85 12.11
C SER A 57 -4.69 -3.12 13.61
N THR A 58 -5.17 -4.30 14.04
CA THR A 58 -5.20 -4.63 15.47
C THR A 58 -3.81 -5.00 15.99
N GLU A 59 -2.92 -5.42 15.09
CA GLU A 59 -1.58 -5.92 15.40
C GLU A 59 -1.57 -7.20 16.26
N GLN A 60 -2.72 -7.86 16.47
CA GLN A 60 -2.84 -9.04 17.35
C GLN A 60 -3.10 -10.36 16.60
N GLY A 61 -3.36 -10.31 15.30
CA GLY A 61 -3.66 -11.49 14.48
C GLY A 61 -2.48 -12.45 14.38
N LYS A 62 -2.71 -13.68 13.91
CA LYS A 62 -1.66 -14.72 13.83
C LYS A 62 -0.68 -14.54 12.66
N VAL A 63 -1.02 -13.71 11.67
CA VAL A 63 -0.23 -13.54 10.44
C VAL A 63 0.80 -12.41 10.58
N MET A 64 2.09 -12.78 10.65
CA MET A 64 3.19 -11.85 10.90
C MET A 64 3.22 -10.64 9.97
N TRP A 65 3.20 -10.88 8.65
CA TRP A 65 3.32 -9.78 7.69
C TRP A 65 2.16 -8.78 7.80
N ALA A 66 0.96 -9.28 8.16
CA ALA A 66 -0.24 -8.46 8.30
C ALA A 66 -0.14 -7.57 9.54
N ARG A 67 0.36 -8.09 10.66
CA ARG A 67 0.65 -7.29 11.87
C ARG A 67 1.71 -6.23 11.61
N VAL A 68 2.85 -6.58 11.01
CA VAL A 68 3.95 -5.64 10.75
C VAL A 68 3.51 -4.50 9.83
N LYS A 69 2.78 -4.82 8.76
CA LYS A 69 2.17 -3.79 7.90
C LYS A 69 1.14 -2.96 8.66
N GLY A 70 0.31 -3.57 9.50
CA GLY A 70 -0.71 -2.87 10.30
C GLY A 70 -0.10 -1.88 11.27
N ARG A 71 0.96 -2.29 11.98
CA ARG A 71 1.76 -1.40 12.83
C ARG A 71 2.36 -0.24 12.04
N THR A 72 2.82 -0.51 10.81
CA THR A 72 3.36 0.54 9.92
C THR A 72 2.27 1.54 9.53
N GLU A 73 1.09 1.07 9.11
CA GLU A 73 -0.05 1.93 8.78
C GLU A 73 -0.50 2.78 9.98
N ASN A 74 -0.61 2.17 11.16
CA ASN A 74 -1.01 2.83 12.40
C ASN A 74 -0.06 3.95 12.79
N GLU A 75 1.25 3.75 12.61
CA GLU A 75 2.24 4.80 12.88
C GLU A 75 2.24 5.90 11.82
N LEU A 76 2.07 5.56 10.54
CA LEU A 76 1.99 6.55 9.47
C LEU A 76 0.79 7.48 9.64
N MET A 77 -0.36 6.96 10.06
CA MET A 77 -1.58 7.75 10.29
C MET A 77 -1.41 8.83 11.36
N LYS A 78 -0.41 8.69 12.24
CA LYS A 78 -0.10 9.67 13.32
C LYS A 78 0.82 10.80 12.85
N LEU A 79 1.41 10.70 11.65
CA LEU A 79 2.36 11.69 11.16
C LEU A 79 1.62 12.94 10.64
N PRO A 80 2.20 14.15 10.81
CA PRO A 80 1.54 15.42 10.50
C PRO A 80 1.60 15.77 9.01
N PHE A 81 1.26 14.81 8.14
CA PHE A 81 1.03 15.09 6.73
C PHE A 81 -0.36 15.73 6.55
N LYS A 82 -0.51 16.58 5.53
CA LYS A 82 -1.80 17.12 5.08
C LYS A 82 -2.82 16.02 4.81
N GLY A 83 -2.34 14.86 4.38
CA GLY A 83 -3.12 13.64 4.28
C GLY A 83 -2.20 12.42 4.20
N GLN A 84 -2.64 11.33 4.81
CA GLN A 84 -1.91 10.07 4.80
C GLN A 84 -2.88 8.95 4.43
N TYR A 85 -2.54 8.16 3.41
CA TYR A 85 -3.40 7.12 2.85
C TYR A 85 -2.69 5.77 2.72
N ASN A 86 -3.24 4.75 3.36
CA ASN A 86 -2.84 3.35 3.31
C ASN A 86 -3.71 2.60 2.28
N PHE A 87 -3.12 2.25 1.15
CA PHE A 87 -3.79 1.50 0.09
C PHE A 87 -3.62 0.01 0.32
N ARG A 88 -4.73 -0.72 0.44
CA ARG A 88 -4.78 -2.18 0.63
C ARG A 88 -5.27 -2.91 -0.61
N PRO A 89 -4.51 -2.91 -1.72
CA PRO A 89 -4.93 -3.59 -2.94
C PRO A 89 -5.00 -5.10 -2.70
N ALA A 90 -5.99 -5.74 -3.35
CA ALA A 90 -6.02 -7.19 -3.52
C ALA A 90 -5.12 -7.60 -4.70
N ILE A 91 -5.25 -8.85 -5.15
CA ILE A 91 -4.55 -9.31 -6.36
C ILE A 91 -4.93 -8.41 -7.53
N MET A 92 -3.93 -7.74 -8.09
CA MET A 92 -4.10 -6.83 -9.22
C MET A 92 -3.90 -7.58 -10.52
N LYS A 93 -4.77 -7.34 -11.50
CA LYS A 93 -4.48 -7.76 -12.88
C LYS A 93 -3.34 -6.91 -13.43
N ALA A 94 -2.37 -7.58 -14.05
CA ALA A 94 -1.26 -6.93 -14.74
C ALA A 94 -1.79 -6.00 -15.85
N THR A 95 -1.09 -4.89 -16.08
CA THR A 95 -1.39 -3.95 -17.15
C THR A 95 -0.50 -4.24 -18.38
N LYS A 96 -1.01 -3.95 -19.58
CA LYS A 96 -0.26 -4.07 -20.84
C LYS A 96 1.07 -3.30 -20.73
N GLY A 97 2.19 -3.98 -21.04
CA GLY A 97 3.53 -3.38 -20.99
C GLY A 97 4.37 -3.69 -19.74
N GLN A 98 3.87 -4.46 -18.77
CA GLN A 98 4.64 -4.81 -17.58
C GLN A 98 5.75 -5.84 -17.88
N VAL A 99 7.02 -5.44 -17.74
CA VAL A 99 8.19 -6.24 -18.16
C VAL A 99 8.78 -7.17 -17.08
N ASN A 100 8.37 -7.06 -15.81
CA ASN A 100 8.95 -7.82 -14.68
C ASN A 100 7.88 -8.52 -13.80
N VAL A 101 6.85 -9.11 -14.41
CA VAL A 101 5.90 -9.95 -13.67
C VAL A 101 6.62 -11.22 -13.22
N LYS A 102 6.86 -11.39 -11.91
CA LYS A 102 7.54 -12.60 -11.39
C LYS A 102 6.82 -13.85 -11.90
N THR A 103 7.60 -14.83 -12.34
CA THR A 103 7.11 -16.08 -12.96
C THR A 103 6.06 -16.79 -12.11
N ILE A 104 6.19 -16.73 -10.78
CA ILE A 104 5.22 -17.31 -9.85
C ILE A 104 3.81 -16.72 -10.01
N TYR A 105 3.68 -15.42 -10.28
CA TYR A 105 2.37 -14.79 -10.55
C TYR A 105 1.84 -15.14 -11.94
N ARG A 106 2.71 -15.43 -12.92
CA ARG A 106 2.32 -15.88 -14.25
C ARG A 106 1.78 -17.31 -14.25
N ILE A 107 2.31 -18.18 -13.39
CA ILE A 107 1.92 -19.59 -13.26
C ILE A 107 0.73 -19.77 -12.31
N MET A 108 0.79 -19.17 -11.11
CA MET A 108 -0.28 -19.33 -10.12
C MET A 108 -1.51 -18.52 -10.50
N GLY A 109 -1.34 -17.33 -11.10
CA GLY A 109 -2.44 -16.42 -11.44
C GLY A 109 -3.64 -17.09 -12.13
N PRO A 110 -3.45 -17.85 -13.23
CA PRO A 110 -4.53 -18.58 -13.91
C PRO A 110 -5.17 -19.69 -13.06
N LEU A 111 -4.42 -20.32 -12.17
CA LEU A 111 -4.87 -21.46 -11.36
C LEU A 111 -5.75 -21.02 -10.18
N ILE A 112 -5.43 -19.87 -9.56
CA ILE A 112 -6.20 -19.29 -8.45
C ILE A 112 -7.29 -18.32 -8.93
N ALA A 113 -7.22 -17.81 -10.17
CA ALA A 113 -8.21 -16.89 -10.74
C ALA A 113 -9.68 -17.35 -10.64
N PRO A 114 -10.04 -18.63 -10.86
CA PRO A 114 -11.43 -19.08 -10.74
C PRO A 114 -11.97 -19.07 -9.31
N PHE A 115 -11.07 -19.15 -8.32
CA PHE A 115 -11.42 -19.20 -6.89
C PHE A 115 -11.39 -17.83 -6.22
N ILE A 116 -10.93 -16.80 -6.95
CA ILE A 116 -10.93 -15.42 -6.49
C ILE A 116 -12.21 -14.77 -7.03
N SER A 117 -13.29 -14.76 -6.24
CA SER A 117 -14.50 -13.99 -6.57
C SER A 117 -14.33 -12.47 -6.37
N ALA A 118 -13.10 -12.00 -6.16
CA ALA A 118 -12.83 -10.60 -5.87
C ALA A 118 -13.07 -9.75 -7.13
N LYS A 119 -13.89 -8.70 -6.99
CA LYS A 119 -13.93 -7.55 -7.89
C LYS A 119 -12.51 -7.26 -8.39
N THR A 120 -12.28 -7.46 -9.69
CA THR A 120 -10.91 -7.43 -10.22
C THR A 120 -10.37 -6.02 -10.23
N LEU A 121 -9.59 -5.68 -9.20
CA LEU A 121 -8.84 -4.43 -9.11
C LEU A 121 -7.76 -4.41 -10.21
N LYS A 122 -7.79 -3.42 -11.10
CA LYS A 122 -6.73 -3.26 -12.10
C LYS A 122 -5.62 -2.40 -11.51
N LEU A 123 -4.36 -2.68 -11.86
CA LEU A 123 -3.24 -1.82 -11.44
C LEU A 123 -3.44 -0.35 -11.87
N ALA A 124 -4.08 -0.13 -13.02
CA ALA A 124 -4.43 1.21 -13.49
C ALA A 124 -5.46 1.93 -12.58
N ASP A 125 -6.38 1.20 -11.95
CA ASP A 125 -7.32 1.79 -10.99
C ASP A 125 -6.59 2.24 -9.73
N VAL A 126 -5.64 1.43 -9.24
CA VAL A 126 -4.78 1.80 -8.10
C VAL A 126 -3.99 3.09 -8.42
N GLY A 127 -3.35 3.14 -9.59
CA GLY A 127 -2.63 4.34 -10.04
C GLY A 127 -3.51 5.60 -10.08
N ARG A 128 -4.68 5.51 -10.70
CA ARG A 128 -5.66 6.63 -10.75
C ARG A 128 -6.11 7.05 -9.36
N ALA A 129 -6.46 6.10 -8.50
CA ALA A 129 -6.90 6.38 -7.15
C ALA A 129 -5.81 7.08 -6.33
N MET A 130 -4.53 6.70 -6.48
CA MET A 130 -3.44 7.40 -5.80
C MET A 130 -3.30 8.87 -6.29
N ILE A 131 -3.43 9.12 -7.60
CA ILE A 131 -3.42 10.49 -8.15
C ILE A 131 -4.62 11.31 -7.63
N HIS A 132 -5.80 10.69 -7.57
CA HIS A 132 -7.00 11.32 -7.01
C HIS A 132 -6.88 11.57 -5.50
N ALA A 133 -6.22 10.68 -4.75
CA ALA A 133 -5.96 10.90 -3.33
C ALA A 133 -5.11 12.16 -3.10
N VAL A 134 -4.10 12.40 -3.94
CA VAL A 134 -3.28 13.62 -3.86
C VAL A 134 -4.08 14.87 -4.26
N SER A 135 -4.85 14.80 -5.35
CA SER A 135 -5.52 15.98 -5.92
C SER A 135 -6.85 16.35 -5.27
N LYS A 136 -7.60 15.37 -4.75
CA LYS A 136 -8.97 15.54 -4.21
C LYS A 136 -9.08 15.14 -2.74
N GLY A 137 -8.12 14.36 -2.22
CA GLY A 137 -8.23 13.72 -0.92
C GLY A 137 -9.23 12.55 -0.90
N TYR A 138 -9.36 11.94 0.27
CA TYR A 138 -10.35 10.90 0.57
C TYR A 138 -10.71 10.94 2.06
N PRO A 139 -11.97 10.65 2.46
CA PRO A 139 -12.40 10.76 3.86
C PRO A 139 -11.81 9.70 4.79
N LYS A 140 -11.24 8.61 4.25
CA LYS A 140 -10.60 7.54 5.03
C LYS A 140 -9.10 7.54 4.80
N GLN A 141 -8.33 7.21 5.83
CA GLN A 141 -6.90 6.95 5.70
C GLN A 141 -6.59 5.52 5.28
N VAL A 142 -7.48 4.55 5.52
CA VAL A 142 -7.33 3.17 5.05
C VAL A 142 -8.29 2.94 3.89
N LEU A 143 -7.74 2.59 2.73
CA LEU A 143 -8.51 2.37 1.50
C LEU A 143 -8.48 0.88 1.15
N GLU A 144 -9.62 0.22 1.36
CA GLU A 144 -9.85 -1.15 0.91
C GLU A 144 -10.19 -1.16 -0.59
N VAL A 145 -10.32 -2.35 -1.19
CA VAL A 145 -10.53 -2.51 -2.65
C VAL A 145 -11.67 -1.65 -3.20
N ASP A 146 -12.80 -1.58 -2.49
CA ASP A 146 -13.97 -0.81 -2.92
C ASP A 146 -13.71 0.71 -2.84
N ASP A 147 -12.97 1.17 -1.83
CA ASP A 147 -12.57 2.56 -1.70
C ASP A 147 -11.62 2.95 -2.85
N ILE A 148 -10.66 2.08 -3.19
CA ILE A 148 -9.72 2.29 -4.30
C ILE A 148 -10.47 2.37 -5.64
N ILE A 149 -11.40 1.45 -5.90
CA ILE A 149 -12.21 1.47 -7.13
C ILE A 149 -13.06 2.74 -7.20
N GLN A 150 -13.62 3.18 -6.07
CA GLN A 150 -14.44 4.38 -6.03
C GLN A 150 -13.59 5.64 -6.25
N LEU A 151 -12.44 5.74 -5.60
CA LEU A 151 -11.54 6.88 -5.74
C LEU A 151 -10.87 6.95 -7.11
N ALA A 152 -10.76 5.83 -7.83
CA ALA A 152 -10.22 5.80 -9.20
C ALA A 152 -11.11 6.48 -10.25
N LYS A 153 -12.38 6.78 -9.91
CA LYS A 153 -13.34 7.47 -10.78
C LYS A 153 -13.18 8.99 -10.66
#